data_AF-A0A2E2B0K2-F1
#
_entry.id   AF-A0A2E2B0K2-F1
#
_cell.length_a   1.000
_cell.length_b   1.000
_cell.length_c   1.000
_cell.angle_alpha   90.00
_cell.angle_beta   90.00
_cell.angle_gamma   90.00
#
_symmetry.space_group_name_H-M   'P 1'
#
loop_
_entity.id
_entity.type
_entity.pdbx_description
1 polymer ?
#
loop_
_entity_poly.entity_id
_entity_poly.type
_entity_poly.pdbx_seq_one_letter_code
_entity_poly.pdbx_strand_id
1 'polypeptide(L)'
;MQPNPTVDAPALAQIKPVVRYVDDEQAVIDTHFRLKPHLPESGIQNPKRVRVLLEVENDDGFHDETFAHVELDHLCGMVRMQMVLPEMWWPAGMGSQALYNVNLTLLKGRRILDKVNTTVGLTSVRVTDSHFDTRTFMVNGKPCEIHTIVPVDHVHEDALLPASGDSLIVVRDHYGSDSLFAAADLAGILMVQCVPIAADGKPERELADQISRLSSHPSLAGWCVSPQGRLSKRMAQQLKELDPIHPIIEHSPGNWAA
;
A
#
# COMPACT_ATOMS: atom_id res chain seq x y z
N MET A 1 -13.73 -18.30 29.11
CA MET A 1 -14.19 -18.93 27.85
C MET A 1 -14.18 -17.85 26.79
N GLN A 2 -13.19 -17.87 25.88
CA GLN A 2 -13.29 -17.10 24.65
C GLN A 2 -14.44 -17.71 23.82
N PRO A 3 -15.37 -16.92 23.29
CA PRO A 3 -16.40 -17.46 22.42
C PRO A 3 -15.73 -18.01 21.16
N ASN A 4 -16.03 -19.26 20.81
CA ASN A 4 -15.64 -19.85 19.53
C ASN A 4 -15.94 -18.85 18.40
N PRO A 5 -14.98 -18.56 17.49
CA PRO A 5 -15.30 -17.80 16.30
C PRO A 5 -16.42 -18.55 15.59
N THR A 6 -17.57 -17.89 15.48
CA THR A 6 -18.74 -18.47 14.86
C THR A 6 -18.40 -18.55 13.39
N VAL A 7 -18.27 -19.78 12.85
CA VAL A 7 -17.83 -20.08 11.47
C VAL A 7 -18.66 -19.35 10.40
N ASP A 8 -19.79 -18.78 10.82
CA ASP A 8 -20.82 -18.11 10.05
C ASP A 8 -20.79 -16.57 10.13
N ALA A 9 -19.87 -15.97 10.88
CA ALA A 9 -19.75 -14.51 10.97
C ALA A 9 -19.02 -13.92 9.76
N PRO A 10 -19.43 -12.74 9.25
CA PRO A 10 -18.64 -12.02 8.26
C PRO A 10 -17.22 -11.78 8.77
N ALA A 11 -16.24 -12.04 7.92
CA ALA A 11 -14.82 -11.90 8.23
C ALA A 11 -14.16 -11.00 7.18
N LEU A 12 -13.16 -10.24 7.59
CA LEU A 12 -12.33 -9.42 6.71
C LEU A 12 -11.39 -10.34 5.93
N ALA A 13 -11.34 -10.15 4.62
CA ALA A 13 -10.36 -10.77 3.74
C ALA A 13 -9.10 -9.91 3.64
N GLN A 14 -9.29 -8.59 3.53
CA GLN A 14 -8.24 -7.64 3.22
C GLN A 14 -8.66 -6.22 3.59
N ILE A 15 -7.68 -5.39 3.97
CA ILE A 15 -7.81 -3.95 4.12
C ILE A 15 -6.72 -3.25 3.31
N LYS A 16 -7.02 -2.07 2.78
CA LYS A 16 -6.12 -1.23 1.99
C LYS A 16 -6.35 0.24 2.34
N PRO A 17 -5.60 0.79 3.31
CA PRO A 17 -5.55 2.23 3.55
C PRO A 17 -4.92 2.94 2.35
N VAL A 18 -5.55 4.02 1.91
CA VAL A 18 -5.07 4.85 0.80
C VAL A 18 -5.01 6.29 1.29
N VAL A 19 -3.81 6.86 1.34
CA VAL A 19 -3.63 8.29 1.64
C VAL A 19 -4.12 9.09 0.44
N ARG A 20 -5.23 9.82 0.62
CA ARG A 20 -5.86 10.65 -0.41
C ARG A 20 -5.27 12.06 -0.43
N TYR A 21 -4.84 12.54 0.72
CA TYR A 21 -4.27 13.86 0.93
C TYR A 21 -3.44 13.85 2.22
N VAL A 22 -2.37 14.63 2.24
CA VAL A 22 -1.59 14.91 3.45
C VAL A 22 -0.83 16.23 3.29
N ASP A 23 -0.85 17.04 4.34
CA ASP A 23 0.04 18.17 4.59
C ASP A 23 0.32 18.27 6.10
N ASP A 24 0.83 19.41 6.57
CA ASP A 24 1.10 19.68 7.98
C ASP A 24 -0.14 19.96 8.84
N GLU A 25 -1.29 20.28 8.23
CA GLU A 25 -2.53 20.60 8.92
C GLU A 25 -3.50 19.41 8.97
N GLN A 26 -3.53 18.58 7.93
CA GLN A 26 -4.50 17.50 7.81
C GLN A 26 -4.03 16.33 6.93
N ALA A 27 -4.58 15.15 7.21
CA ALA A 27 -4.51 13.99 6.32
C ALA A 27 -5.90 13.41 6.07
N VAL A 28 -6.08 12.79 4.91
CA VAL A 28 -7.30 12.06 4.57
C VAL A 28 -6.92 10.65 4.13
N ILE A 29 -7.45 9.65 4.84
CA ILE A 29 -7.25 8.24 4.52
C ILE A 29 -8.60 7.63 4.10
N ASP A 30 -8.63 7.00 2.94
CA ASP A 30 -9.71 6.10 2.54
C ASP A 30 -9.26 4.65 2.79
N THR A 31 -9.87 3.99 3.77
CA THR A 31 -9.60 2.58 4.07
C THR A 31 -10.60 1.70 3.33
N HIS A 32 -10.15 1.11 2.23
CA HIS A 32 -10.92 0.10 1.50
C HIS A 32 -10.81 -1.26 2.20
N PHE A 33 -11.87 -2.04 2.18
CA PHE A 33 -11.85 -3.39 2.73
C PHE A 33 -12.72 -4.34 1.93
N ARG A 34 -12.41 -5.63 2.01
CA ARG A 34 -13.17 -6.72 1.39
C ARG A 34 -13.54 -7.76 2.44
N LEU A 35 -14.76 -8.26 2.39
CA LEU A 35 -15.18 -9.40 3.21
C LEU A 35 -14.89 -10.72 2.52
N LYS A 36 -14.62 -11.77 3.30
CA LYS A 36 -14.60 -13.15 2.81
C LYS A 36 -16.02 -13.53 2.39
N PRO A 37 -16.23 -14.09 1.18
CA PRO A 37 -17.55 -14.58 0.79
C PRO A 37 -17.92 -15.78 1.65
N HIS A 38 -19.18 -15.86 2.08
CA HIS A 38 -19.71 -17.10 2.63
C HIS A 38 -19.73 -18.18 1.54
N LEU A 39 -19.39 -19.42 1.92
CA LEU A 39 -19.43 -20.55 1.01
C LEU A 39 -20.88 -20.78 0.54
N PRO A 40 -21.12 -21.07 -0.76
CA PRO A 40 -22.48 -21.27 -1.28
C PRO A 40 -23.27 -22.35 -0.52
N GLU A 41 -22.57 -23.39 -0.06
CA GLU A 41 -23.13 -24.52 0.68
C GLU A 41 -23.64 -24.17 2.07
N SER A 42 -23.24 -23.01 2.63
CA SER A 42 -23.67 -22.57 3.96
C SER A 42 -25.13 -22.10 3.99
N GLY A 43 -25.73 -21.76 2.85
CA GLY A 43 -27.05 -21.12 2.78
C GLY A 43 -27.11 -19.71 3.39
N ILE A 44 -25.97 -19.18 3.86
CA ILE A 44 -25.87 -17.86 4.48
C ILE A 44 -25.71 -16.81 3.40
N GLN A 45 -26.59 -15.82 3.41
CA GLN A 45 -26.46 -14.68 2.52
C GLN A 45 -25.34 -13.76 3.01
N ASN A 46 -24.51 -13.33 2.06
CA ASN A 46 -23.54 -12.27 2.29
C ASN A 46 -24.23 -10.99 2.79
N PRO A 47 -23.63 -10.29 3.79
CA PRO A 47 -24.19 -9.05 4.27
C PRO A 47 -24.18 -7.99 3.16
N LYS A 48 -25.23 -7.16 3.12
CA LYS A 48 -25.29 -5.97 2.26
C LYS A 48 -24.76 -4.72 2.95
N ARG A 49 -24.85 -4.68 4.28
CA ARG A 49 -24.37 -3.58 5.12
C ARG A 49 -23.63 -4.15 6.32
N VAL A 50 -22.54 -3.50 6.73
CA VAL A 50 -21.80 -3.82 7.95
C VAL A 50 -21.60 -2.57 8.81
N ARG A 51 -21.36 -2.79 10.10
CA ARG A 51 -20.86 -1.75 11.00
C ARG A 51 -19.38 -2.00 11.26
N VAL A 52 -18.58 -0.96 11.12
CA VAL A 52 -17.13 -1.02 11.35
C VAL A 52 -16.69 0.08 12.31
N LEU A 53 -15.61 -0.19 13.02
CA LEU A 53 -14.81 0.77 13.76
C LEU A 53 -13.44 0.82 13.09
N LEU A 54 -13.03 2.01 12.68
CA LEU A 54 -11.70 2.29 12.16
C LEU A 54 -10.95 3.08 13.24
N GLU A 55 -9.84 2.52 13.73
CA GLU A 55 -8.95 3.16 14.70
C GLU A 55 -7.60 3.41 14.00
N VAL A 56 -7.02 4.59 14.19
CA VAL A 56 -5.70 4.96 13.67
C VAL A 56 -4.86 5.49 14.82
N GLU A 57 -3.71 4.88 15.06
CA GLU A 57 -2.83 5.21 16.19
C GLU A 57 -1.35 5.15 15.80
N ASN A 58 -0.49 5.87 16.50
CA ASN A 58 0.97 5.74 16.37
C ASN A 58 1.67 5.64 17.73
N ASP A 59 2.95 5.31 17.71
CA ASP A 59 3.76 5.14 18.93
C ASP A 59 4.05 6.47 19.66
N ASP A 60 3.87 7.60 18.96
CA ASP A 60 4.03 8.96 19.51
C ASP A 60 2.76 9.48 20.22
N GLY A 61 1.72 8.65 20.30
CA GLY A 61 0.51 8.91 21.09
C GLY A 61 -0.65 9.52 20.31
N PHE A 62 -0.56 9.63 18.99
CA PHE A 62 -1.72 9.91 18.15
C PHE A 62 -2.73 8.76 18.26
N HIS A 63 -4.00 9.10 18.42
CA HIS A 63 -5.10 8.15 18.37
C HIS A 63 -6.36 8.86 17.88
N ASP A 64 -7.01 8.30 16.86
CA ASP A 64 -8.31 8.75 16.37
C ASP A 64 -9.17 7.55 15.98
N GLU A 65 -10.48 7.69 16.06
CA GLU A 65 -11.41 6.61 15.76
C GLU A 65 -12.69 7.09 15.07
N THR A 66 -13.27 6.23 14.23
CA THR A 66 -14.57 6.49 13.62
C THR A 66 -15.41 5.24 13.47
N PHE A 67 -16.70 5.39 13.71
CA PHE A 67 -17.69 4.34 13.44
C PHE A 67 -18.42 4.62 12.14
N ALA A 68 -18.55 3.61 11.29
CA ALA A 68 -19.29 3.71 10.05
C ALA A 68 -20.28 2.55 9.86
N HIS A 69 -21.42 2.86 9.26
CA HIS A 69 -22.29 1.87 8.64
C HIS A 69 -22.02 1.91 7.14
N VAL A 70 -21.48 0.83 6.61
CA VAL A 70 -20.98 0.77 5.23
C VAL A 70 -21.89 -0.14 4.43
N GLU A 71 -22.51 0.40 3.38
CA GLU A 71 -23.12 -0.41 2.32
C GLU A 71 -22.01 -1.06 1.49
N LEU A 72 -22.20 -2.33 1.20
CA LEU A 72 -21.23 -3.14 0.48
C LEU A 72 -21.63 -3.26 -0.97
N ASP A 73 -20.66 -3.04 -1.84
CA ASP A 73 -20.74 -3.38 -3.25
C ASP A 73 -19.84 -4.59 -3.52
N HIS A 74 -20.40 -5.71 -3.97
CA HIS A 74 -19.67 -6.96 -4.16
C HIS A 74 -18.74 -7.33 -2.99
N LEU A 75 -19.25 -7.25 -1.74
CA LEU A 75 -18.51 -7.48 -0.49
C LEU A 75 -17.37 -6.48 -0.18
N CYS A 76 -17.26 -5.41 -0.95
CA CYS A 76 -16.27 -4.36 -0.75
C CYS A 76 -16.91 -3.14 -0.11
N GLY A 77 -16.18 -2.49 0.78
CA GLY A 77 -16.59 -1.26 1.46
C GLY A 77 -15.42 -0.29 1.60
N MET A 78 -15.73 0.94 2.00
CA MET A 78 -14.73 1.98 2.26
C MET A 78 -15.17 2.83 3.44
N VAL A 79 -14.20 3.21 4.29
CA VAL A 79 -14.37 4.19 5.36
C VAL A 79 -13.35 5.29 5.18
N ARG A 80 -13.81 6.54 5.26
CA ARG A 80 -12.95 7.72 5.23
C ARG A 80 -12.71 8.24 6.65
N MET A 81 -11.46 8.59 6.94
CA MET A 81 -11.05 9.32 8.14
C MET A 81 -10.30 10.59 7.74
N GLN A 82 -10.56 11.68 8.47
CA GLN A 82 -9.80 12.92 8.37
C GLN A 82 -9.05 13.12 9.68
N MET A 83 -7.74 13.31 9.59
CA MET A 83 -6.85 13.51 10.74
C MET A 83 -6.38 14.96 10.73
N VAL A 84 -6.22 15.55 11.92
CA VAL A 84 -5.69 16.90 12.10
C VAL A 84 -4.27 16.83 12.63
N LEU A 85 -3.42 17.75 12.18
CA LEU A 85 -2.00 17.85 12.56
C LEU A 85 -1.27 16.49 12.46
N PRO A 86 -1.31 15.81 11.30
CA PRO A 86 -0.68 14.51 11.14
C PRO A 86 0.86 14.61 11.18
N GLU A 87 1.50 13.54 11.62
CA GLU A 87 2.94 13.35 11.43
C GLU A 87 3.15 12.64 10.10
N MET A 88 3.83 13.31 9.18
CA MET A 88 4.11 12.76 7.86
C MET A 88 5.27 11.76 7.90
N TRP A 89 5.20 10.75 7.03
CA TRP A 89 6.35 9.92 6.72
C TRP A 89 7.26 10.62 5.71
N TRP A 90 8.57 10.63 5.97
CA TRP A 90 9.58 11.21 5.10
C TRP A 90 10.70 10.21 4.78
N PRO A 91 11.32 10.29 3.59
CA PRO A 91 12.57 9.62 3.31
C PRO A 91 13.66 10.04 4.29
N ALA A 92 14.63 9.17 4.53
CA ALA A 92 15.72 9.43 5.46
C ALA A 92 16.52 10.66 5.02
N GLY A 93 16.78 11.55 5.99
CA GLY A 93 17.41 12.85 5.74
C GLY A 93 16.43 13.98 5.43
N MET A 94 15.14 13.71 5.26
CA MET A 94 14.11 14.74 4.98
C MET A 94 13.13 14.98 6.14
N GLY A 95 13.09 14.08 7.13
CA GLY A 95 12.19 14.16 8.29
C GLY A 95 12.13 12.83 9.04
N SER A 96 11.13 12.68 9.89
CA SER A 96 10.82 11.42 10.59
C SER A 96 10.04 10.45 9.70
N GLN A 97 10.14 9.17 10.02
CA GLN A 97 9.45 8.08 9.34
C GLN A 97 8.19 7.71 10.15
N ALA A 98 7.28 8.66 10.37
CA ALA A 98 6.09 8.41 11.18
C ALA A 98 5.20 7.32 10.53
N LEU A 99 4.82 6.32 11.33
CA LEU A 99 3.99 5.19 10.91
C LEU A 99 2.79 5.06 11.84
N TYR A 100 1.63 4.76 11.26
CA TYR A 100 0.37 4.56 11.96
C TYR A 100 -0.11 3.12 11.81
N ASN A 101 -0.62 2.55 12.90
CA ASN A 101 -1.40 1.32 12.87
C ASN A 101 -2.85 1.64 12.53
N VAL A 102 -3.35 1.08 11.43
CA VAL A 102 -4.74 1.19 11.01
C VAL A 102 -5.45 -0.11 11.35
N ASN A 103 -6.39 -0.02 12.29
CA ASN A 103 -7.18 -1.14 12.80
C ASN A 103 -8.61 -1.03 12.26
N LEU A 104 -9.06 -2.03 11.49
CA LEU A 104 -10.46 -2.13 11.07
C LEU A 104 -11.14 -3.28 11.79
N THR A 105 -12.19 -2.96 12.55
CA THR A 105 -12.95 -3.93 13.36
C THR A 105 -14.37 -4.05 12.84
N LEU A 106 -14.81 -5.26 12.50
CA LEU A 106 -16.21 -5.57 12.17
C LEU A 106 -17.03 -5.76 13.45
N LEU A 107 -18.21 -5.13 13.50
CA LEU A 107 -19.05 -5.10 14.71
C LEU A 107 -20.47 -5.61 14.45
N LYS A 108 -21.01 -6.33 15.44
CA LYS A 108 -22.45 -6.63 15.57
C LYS A 108 -22.93 -6.18 16.94
N GLY A 109 -23.55 -4.99 16.99
CA GLY A 109 -23.89 -4.36 18.27
C GLY A 109 -22.63 -3.99 19.04
N ARG A 110 -22.41 -4.57 20.22
CA ARG A 110 -21.17 -4.38 21.00
C ARG A 110 -20.14 -5.50 20.80
N ARG A 111 -20.46 -6.52 19.99
CA ARG A 111 -19.61 -7.68 19.77
C ARG A 111 -18.67 -7.44 18.59
N ILE A 112 -17.39 -7.72 18.79
CA ILE A 112 -16.38 -7.82 17.73
C ILE A 112 -16.60 -9.13 16.96
N LEU A 113 -16.73 -9.03 15.65
CA LEU A 113 -16.84 -10.18 14.74
C LEU A 113 -15.47 -10.59 14.20
N ASP A 114 -14.68 -9.59 13.78
CA ASP A 114 -13.34 -9.76 13.24
C ASP A 114 -12.56 -8.44 13.37
N LYS A 115 -11.23 -8.52 13.35
CA LYS A 115 -10.34 -7.35 13.39
C LYS A 115 -9.10 -7.64 12.53
N VAL A 116 -8.77 -6.72 11.63
CA VAL A 116 -7.54 -6.75 10.85
C VAL A 116 -6.81 -5.43 11.05
N ASN A 117 -5.50 -5.48 11.08
CA ASN A 117 -4.65 -4.31 11.13
C ASN A 117 -3.64 -4.30 9.99
N THR A 118 -3.12 -3.10 9.71
CA THR A 118 -1.99 -2.88 8.81
C THR A 118 -1.30 -1.58 9.20
N THR A 119 -0.10 -1.36 8.70
CA THR A 119 0.65 -0.12 8.90
C THR A 119 0.50 0.79 7.68
N VAL A 120 0.45 2.10 7.91
CA VAL A 120 0.49 3.13 6.86
C VAL A 120 1.41 4.27 7.28
N GLY A 121 2.15 4.85 6.34
CA GLY A 121 2.79 6.15 6.53
C GLY A 121 2.04 7.21 5.73
N LEU A 122 1.90 8.40 6.31
CA LEU A 122 1.21 9.51 5.67
C LEU A 122 2.18 10.25 4.75
N THR A 123 2.15 9.94 3.46
CA THR A 123 3.05 10.54 2.46
C THR A 123 2.36 10.75 1.12
N SER A 124 2.84 11.71 0.35
CA SER A 124 2.52 11.86 -1.08
C SER A 124 3.80 11.78 -1.88
N VAL A 125 3.92 10.76 -2.74
CA VAL A 125 5.04 10.60 -3.66
C VAL A 125 4.58 10.85 -5.09
N ARG A 126 5.29 11.70 -5.82
CA ARG A 126 5.05 11.99 -7.24
C ARG A 126 6.37 12.03 -8.00
N VAL A 127 6.33 11.78 -9.29
CA VAL A 127 7.46 12.03 -10.20
C VAL A 127 7.31 13.42 -10.82
N THR A 128 8.41 14.15 -10.98
CA THR A 128 8.40 15.49 -11.59
C THR A 128 8.10 15.46 -13.08
N ASP A 129 8.55 14.40 -13.76
CA ASP A 129 8.26 14.10 -15.16
C ASP A 129 7.82 12.64 -15.32
N SER A 130 6.98 12.35 -16.31
CA SER A 130 6.62 10.96 -16.69
C SER A 130 7.83 10.15 -17.18
N HIS A 131 8.96 10.82 -17.40
CA HIS A 131 10.25 10.25 -17.67
C HIS A 131 11.09 10.40 -16.40
N PHE A 132 11.48 9.29 -15.79
CA PHE A 132 12.29 9.28 -14.56
C PHE A 132 13.73 9.81 -14.76
N ASP A 133 14.05 10.40 -15.91
CA ASP A 133 15.39 10.87 -16.26
C ASP A 133 15.95 11.92 -15.28
N THR A 134 15.08 12.59 -14.52
CA THR A 134 15.47 13.58 -13.50
C THR A 134 16.05 12.95 -12.23
N ARG A 135 15.79 11.66 -11.97
CA ARG A 135 16.10 10.98 -10.68
C ARG A 135 15.56 11.72 -9.46
N THR A 136 14.52 12.53 -9.63
CA THR A 136 13.94 13.33 -8.56
C THR A 136 12.49 12.91 -8.33
N PHE A 137 12.16 12.54 -7.09
CA PHE A 137 10.78 12.42 -6.64
C PHE A 137 10.35 13.70 -5.93
N MET A 138 9.06 14.02 -5.99
CA MET A 138 8.45 14.99 -5.09
C MET A 138 7.78 14.21 -3.96
N VAL A 139 8.34 14.33 -2.75
CA VAL A 139 7.78 13.72 -1.54
C VAL A 139 7.24 14.82 -0.64
N ASN A 140 5.93 14.76 -0.34
CA ASN A 140 5.19 15.78 0.40
C ASN A 140 5.44 17.20 -0.13
N GLY A 141 5.52 17.32 -1.46
CA GLY A 141 5.76 18.60 -2.15
C GLY A 141 7.21 19.11 -2.12
N LYS A 142 8.18 18.33 -1.62
CA LYS A 142 9.61 18.66 -1.64
C LYS A 142 10.41 17.73 -2.56
N PRO A 143 11.42 18.23 -3.29
CA PRO A 143 12.28 17.38 -4.11
C PRO A 143 13.14 16.45 -3.23
N CYS A 144 13.17 15.18 -3.62
CA CYS A 144 13.99 14.10 -3.08
C CYS A 144 14.88 13.59 -4.22
N GLU A 145 16.16 13.90 -4.15
CA GLU A 145 17.14 13.53 -5.18
C GLU A 145 17.66 12.11 -4.93
N ILE A 146 17.61 11.27 -5.97
CA ILE A 146 18.14 9.91 -5.93
C ILE A 146 19.55 9.87 -6.51
N HIS A 147 20.53 9.54 -5.67
CA HIS A 147 21.92 9.41 -6.07
C HIS A 147 22.28 7.99 -6.48
N THR A 148 21.77 7.00 -5.74
CA THR A 148 22.11 5.60 -5.93
C THR A 148 20.86 4.81 -6.24
N ILE A 149 20.96 3.90 -7.21
CA ILE A 149 19.87 3.00 -7.57
C ILE A 149 20.34 1.58 -7.32
N VAL A 150 19.64 0.89 -6.42
CA VAL A 150 20.01 -0.44 -5.95
C VAL A 150 19.00 -1.43 -6.53
N PRO A 151 19.36 -2.20 -7.57
CA PRO A 151 18.49 -3.26 -8.06
C PRO A 151 18.45 -4.41 -7.05
N VAL A 152 17.25 -4.93 -6.80
CA VAL A 152 17.02 -6.09 -5.93
C VAL A 152 16.29 -7.15 -6.74
N ASP A 153 17.00 -8.23 -7.01
CA ASP A 153 16.47 -9.44 -7.63
C ASP A 153 16.15 -10.45 -6.53
N HIS A 154 15.33 -11.47 -6.82
CA HIS A 154 14.87 -12.45 -5.81
C HIS A 154 16.02 -13.09 -5.02
N VAL A 155 17.18 -13.29 -5.64
CA VAL A 155 18.36 -13.89 -4.99
C VAL A 155 19.07 -12.98 -3.98
N HIS A 156 18.79 -11.67 -4.01
CA HIS A 156 19.44 -10.65 -3.18
C HIS A 156 18.51 -10.03 -2.14
N GLU A 157 17.26 -10.48 -2.05
CA GLU A 157 16.24 -9.85 -1.17
C GLU A 157 16.62 -9.90 0.31
N ASP A 158 17.20 -11.01 0.75
CA ASP A 158 17.65 -11.22 2.14
C ASP A 158 19.04 -10.60 2.43
N ALA A 159 19.68 -9.97 1.43
CA ALA A 159 21.02 -9.41 1.60
C ALA A 159 20.95 -8.04 2.31
N LEU A 160 21.98 -7.74 3.10
CA LEU A 160 22.22 -6.36 3.56
C LEU A 160 22.68 -5.53 2.35
N LEU A 161 21.76 -4.74 1.81
CA LEU A 161 22.02 -3.88 0.66
C LEU A 161 22.63 -2.55 1.13
N PRO A 162 23.61 -1.99 0.39
CA PRO A 162 24.12 -0.65 0.66
C PRO A 162 23.06 0.38 0.25
N ALA A 163 22.11 0.66 1.15
CA ALA A 163 21.06 1.63 0.93
C ALA A 163 21.13 2.73 2.00
N SER A 164 21.10 3.97 1.54
CA SER A 164 21.02 5.21 2.32
C SER A 164 19.74 5.96 1.95
N GLY A 165 19.39 7.03 2.67
CA GLY A 165 18.16 7.80 2.42
C GLY A 165 18.05 8.43 1.02
N ASP A 166 19.17 8.60 0.32
CA ASP A 166 19.27 9.05 -1.08
C ASP A 166 19.39 7.89 -2.09
N SER A 167 19.15 6.66 -1.64
CA SER A 167 19.06 5.47 -2.49
C SER A 167 17.61 5.19 -2.90
N LEU A 168 17.43 4.73 -4.12
CA LEU A 168 16.19 4.10 -4.58
C LEU A 168 16.43 2.61 -4.75
N ILE A 169 15.68 1.80 -4.01
CA ILE A 169 15.65 0.35 -4.23
C ILE A 169 14.66 0.07 -5.37
N VAL A 170 15.08 -0.73 -6.35
CA VAL A 170 14.22 -1.17 -7.45
C VAL A 170 14.10 -2.68 -7.36
N VAL A 171 12.95 -3.17 -6.90
CA VAL A 171 12.66 -4.60 -6.88
C VAL A 171 12.30 -5.04 -8.28
N ARG A 172 13.14 -5.90 -8.86
CA ARG A 172 12.98 -6.48 -10.19
C ARG A 172 12.55 -7.92 -10.04
N ASP A 173 12.03 -8.51 -11.13
CA ASP A 173 11.77 -9.96 -11.32
C ASP A 173 10.90 -10.72 -10.31
N HIS A 174 10.56 -10.16 -9.16
CA HIS A 174 9.65 -10.72 -8.15
C HIS A 174 8.92 -9.58 -7.43
N TYR A 175 7.90 -9.93 -6.64
CA TYR A 175 7.30 -8.98 -5.69
C TYR A 175 8.07 -9.03 -4.38
N GLY A 176 8.52 -7.88 -3.89
CA GLY A 176 9.21 -7.78 -2.61
C GLY A 176 8.32 -8.24 -1.46
N SER A 177 8.93 -8.83 -0.45
CA SER A 177 8.30 -9.31 0.77
C SER A 177 7.81 -8.17 1.65
N ASP A 178 6.83 -8.46 2.52
CA ASP A 178 6.34 -7.50 3.51
C ASP A 178 7.47 -7.02 4.44
N SER A 179 8.41 -7.92 4.77
CA SER A 179 9.57 -7.60 5.60
C SER A 179 10.51 -6.60 4.94
N LEU A 180 10.77 -6.74 3.63
CA LEU A 180 11.60 -5.80 2.88
C LEU A 180 10.98 -4.39 2.88
N PHE A 181 9.68 -4.30 2.56
CA PHE A 181 8.98 -3.02 2.54
C PHE A 181 8.84 -2.42 3.95
N ALA A 182 8.54 -3.22 4.97
CA ALA A 182 8.49 -2.74 6.36
C ALA A 182 9.85 -2.22 6.84
N ALA A 183 10.96 -2.87 6.45
CA ALA A 183 12.29 -2.38 6.74
C ALA A 183 12.59 -1.06 6.01
N ALA A 184 12.19 -0.94 4.73
CA ALA A 184 12.34 0.29 3.96
C ALA A 184 11.50 1.45 4.53
N ASP A 185 10.27 1.18 4.98
CA ASP A 185 9.41 2.15 5.65
C ASP A 185 10.09 2.71 6.91
N LEU A 186 10.61 1.83 7.77
CA LEU A 186 11.29 2.24 8.99
C LEU A 186 12.60 2.99 8.70
N ALA A 187 13.32 2.58 7.66
CA ALA A 187 14.59 3.19 7.27
C ALA A 187 14.44 4.48 6.46
N GLY A 188 13.23 4.81 5.99
CA GLY A 188 13.03 5.97 5.13
C GLY A 188 13.61 5.80 3.72
N ILE A 189 13.61 4.59 3.17
CA ILE A 189 14.19 4.28 1.86
C ILE A 189 13.06 4.13 0.83
N LEU A 190 13.13 4.88 -0.27
CA LEU A 190 12.15 4.77 -1.35
C LEU A 190 12.38 3.50 -2.17
N MET A 191 11.27 2.90 -2.61
CA MET A 191 11.22 1.66 -3.36
C MET A 191 10.36 1.78 -4.62
N VAL A 192 10.80 1.19 -5.72
CA VAL A 192 9.98 0.97 -6.91
C VAL A 192 9.80 -0.52 -7.13
N GLN A 193 8.56 -0.96 -7.30
CA GLN A 193 8.22 -2.36 -7.55
C GLN A 193 7.97 -2.59 -9.05
N CYS A 194 8.79 -3.40 -9.70
CA CYS A 194 8.49 -3.85 -11.06
C CYS A 194 7.51 -5.02 -11.03
N VAL A 195 6.48 -4.98 -11.87
CA VAL A 195 5.54 -6.10 -12.02
C VAL A 195 6.26 -7.27 -12.71
N PRO A 196 6.40 -8.44 -12.06
CA PRO A 196 6.95 -9.64 -12.69
C PRO A 196 5.96 -10.18 -13.73
N ILE A 197 6.43 -10.39 -14.96
CA ILE A 197 5.62 -10.84 -16.08
C ILE A 197 6.14 -12.21 -16.55
N ALA A 198 5.27 -13.22 -16.55
CA ALA A 198 5.57 -14.55 -17.04
C ALA A 198 5.77 -14.57 -18.57
N ALA A 199 6.30 -15.69 -19.09
CA ALA A 199 6.52 -15.88 -20.52
C ALA A 199 5.24 -15.75 -21.39
N ASP A 200 4.05 -15.95 -20.81
CA ASP A 200 2.77 -15.78 -21.49
C ASP A 200 2.27 -14.32 -21.51
N GLY A 201 3.03 -13.39 -20.95
CA GLY A 201 2.72 -11.97 -20.90
C GLY A 201 1.78 -11.55 -19.78
N LYS A 202 1.46 -12.44 -18.82
CA LYS A 202 0.62 -12.14 -17.66
C LYS A 202 1.45 -11.90 -16.39
N PRO A 203 0.91 -11.18 -15.40
CA PRO A 203 1.52 -11.13 -14.07
C PRO A 203 1.74 -12.53 -13.50
N GLU A 204 2.89 -12.78 -12.89
CA GLU A 204 3.16 -14.08 -12.25
C GLU A 204 2.28 -14.35 -11.02
N ARG A 205 1.77 -13.27 -10.40
CA ARG A 205 0.82 -13.31 -9.28
C ARG A 205 -0.33 -12.36 -9.54
N GLU A 206 -1.46 -12.60 -8.87
CA GLU A 206 -2.63 -11.75 -8.97
C GLU A 206 -2.31 -10.30 -8.58
N LEU A 207 -2.38 -9.40 -9.56
CA LEU A 207 -1.91 -8.01 -9.42
C LEU A 207 -2.70 -7.25 -8.34
N ALA A 208 -4.02 -7.47 -8.26
CA ALA A 208 -4.87 -6.81 -7.28
C ALA A 208 -4.45 -7.13 -5.83
N ASP A 209 -4.06 -8.38 -5.57
CA ASP A 209 -3.61 -8.82 -4.26
C ASP A 209 -2.25 -8.21 -3.90
N GLN A 210 -1.33 -8.14 -4.86
CA GLN A 210 -0.02 -7.54 -4.64
C GLN A 210 -0.10 -6.03 -4.44
N ILE A 211 -0.95 -5.33 -5.20
CA ILE A 211 -1.21 -3.90 -4.98
C ILE A 211 -1.78 -3.69 -3.59
N SER A 212 -2.81 -4.45 -3.21
CA SER A 212 -3.43 -4.23 -1.90
C SER A 212 -2.52 -4.61 -0.74
N ARG A 213 -1.49 -5.44 -0.96
CA ARG A 213 -0.45 -5.73 0.02
C ARG A 213 0.58 -4.60 0.11
N LEU A 214 1.02 -4.10 -1.05
CA LEU A 214 2.16 -3.19 -1.12
C LEU A 214 1.81 -1.69 -1.08
N SER A 215 0.61 -1.29 -1.49
CA SER A 215 0.27 0.12 -1.70
C SER A 215 0.10 0.94 -0.42
N SER A 216 0.07 0.31 0.76
CA SER A 216 0.02 1.04 2.04
C SER A 216 1.41 1.36 2.58
N HIS A 217 2.46 0.76 2.03
CA HIS A 217 3.83 1.04 2.42
C HIS A 217 4.25 2.43 1.92
N PRO A 218 4.56 3.39 2.82
CA PRO A 218 4.97 4.74 2.42
C PRO A 218 6.29 4.76 1.63
N SER A 219 7.13 3.73 1.77
CA SER A 219 8.33 3.55 0.95
C SER A 219 8.04 3.29 -0.52
N LEU A 220 6.84 2.80 -0.89
CA LEU A 220 6.50 2.55 -2.29
C LEU A 220 6.39 3.88 -3.06
N ALA A 221 7.42 4.18 -3.83
CA ALA A 221 7.51 5.38 -4.64
C ALA A 221 6.80 5.24 -5.99
N GLY A 222 6.55 4.02 -6.45
CA GLY A 222 5.90 3.77 -7.74
C GLY A 222 5.98 2.32 -8.22
N TRP A 223 5.24 2.05 -9.30
CA TRP A 223 5.26 0.77 -10.00
C TRP A 223 6.03 0.89 -11.32
N CYS A 224 6.87 -0.07 -11.65
CA CYS A 224 7.44 -0.20 -12.99
C CYS A 224 6.84 -1.37 -13.77
N VAL A 225 6.75 -1.20 -15.08
CA VAL A 225 6.38 -2.27 -16.01
C VAL A 225 7.50 -2.36 -17.05
N SER A 226 7.89 -3.59 -17.42
CA SER A 226 8.93 -3.78 -18.43
C SER A 226 8.58 -3.04 -19.74
N PRO A 227 9.54 -2.31 -20.35
CA PRO A 227 9.27 -1.39 -21.46
C PRO A 227 9.23 -2.14 -22.80
N GLN A 228 8.33 -3.11 -23.00
CA GLN A 228 8.19 -3.75 -24.32
C GLN A 228 6.73 -4.06 -24.70
N GLY A 229 6.25 -3.40 -25.76
CA GLY A 229 5.07 -3.80 -26.53
C GLY A 229 3.69 -3.44 -25.96
N ARG A 230 2.63 -4.00 -26.57
CA ARG A 230 1.22 -3.76 -26.19
C ARG A 230 0.86 -4.26 -24.78
N LEU A 231 1.61 -5.24 -24.27
CA LEU A 231 1.40 -5.82 -22.94
C LEU A 231 1.71 -4.80 -21.84
N SER A 232 2.78 -4.01 -22.02
CA SER A 232 3.17 -2.95 -21.06
C SER A 232 2.07 -1.90 -20.86
N LYS A 233 1.45 -1.42 -21.95
CA LYS A 233 0.36 -0.42 -21.88
C LYS A 233 -0.88 -0.92 -21.16
N ARG A 234 -1.26 -2.19 -21.39
CA ARG A 234 -2.41 -2.80 -20.69
C ARG A 234 -2.13 -2.94 -19.20
N MET A 235 -0.93 -3.37 -18.83
CA MET A 235 -0.52 -3.48 -17.43
C MET A 235 -0.51 -2.13 -16.73
N ALA A 236 0.05 -1.10 -17.38
CA ALA A 236 0.04 0.27 -16.86
C ALA A 236 -1.39 0.78 -16.64
N GLN A 237 -2.31 0.50 -17.56
CA GLN A 237 -3.71 0.85 -17.36
C GLN A 237 -4.32 0.11 -16.15
N GLN A 238 -4.08 -1.19 -16.02
CA GLN A 238 -4.57 -1.97 -14.88
C GLN A 238 -3.99 -1.49 -13.54
N LEU A 239 -2.69 -1.19 -13.49
CA LEU A 239 -2.04 -0.58 -12.33
C LEU A 239 -2.73 0.73 -11.95
N LYS A 240 -3.00 1.61 -12.92
CA LYS A 240 -3.63 2.90 -12.67
C LYS A 240 -5.06 2.78 -12.14
N GLU A 241 -5.80 1.77 -12.59
CA GLU A 241 -7.16 1.49 -12.12
C GLU A 241 -7.15 0.96 -10.69
N LEU A 242 -6.18 0.11 -10.33
CA LEU A 242 -6.09 -0.54 -9.02
C LEU A 242 -5.37 0.31 -7.96
N ASP A 243 -4.42 1.13 -8.39
CA ASP A 243 -3.57 2.01 -7.58
C ASP A 243 -3.38 3.38 -8.24
N PRO A 244 -4.40 4.26 -8.18
CA PRO A 244 -4.35 5.54 -8.86
C PRO A 244 -3.43 6.57 -8.19
N ILE A 245 -2.87 6.28 -7.01
CA ILE A 245 -2.06 7.24 -6.24
C ILE A 245 -0.58 7.12 -6.54
N HIS A 246 -0.07 5.92 -6.84
CA HIS A 246 1.34 5.71 -7.13
C HIS A 246 1.64 5.98 -8.61
N PRO A 247 2.78 6.62 -8.92
CA PRO A 247 3.19 6.83 -10.29
C PRO A 247 3.53 5.49 -10.95
N ILE A 248 3.31 5.43 -12.26
CA ILE A 248 3.70 4.31 -13.11
C ILE A 248 4.91 4.74 -13.92
N ILE A 249 6.01 4.04 -13.73
CA ILE A 249 7.30 4.27 -14.36
C ILE A 249 7.40 3.34 -15.57
N GLU A 250 7.09 3.87 -16.75
CA GLU A 250 6.99 3.08 -18.00
C GLU A 250 8.35 2.71 -18.61
N HIS A 251 9.42 3.40 -18.22
CA HIS A 251 10.77 3.09 -18.66
C HIS A 251 11.54 2.46 -17.51
N SER A 252 12.02 1.22 -17.73
CA SER A 252 12.88 0.57 -16.75
C SER A 252 14.07 1.50 -16.47
N PRO A 253 14.40 1.70 -15.18
CA PRO A 253 15.71 2.14 -14.74
C PRO A 253 16.90 1.46 -15.41
N GLY A 254 16.71 0.37 -16.16
CA GLY A 254 17.73 -0.48 -16.76
C GLY A 254 18.70 0.14 -17.78
N ASN A 255 18.61 1.42 -18.14
CA ASN A 255 19.76 2.14 -18.72
C ASN A 255 20.73 2.68 -17.65
N TRP A 256 20.45 2.48 -16.35
CA TRP A 256 21.20 3.03 -15.21
C TRP A 256 22.05 1.99 -14.48
N ALA A 257 22.12 0.76 -15.02
CA ALA A 257 23.05 -0.29 -14.61
C ALA A 257 24.12 -0.60 -15.69
N ALA A 258 24.34 0.33 -16.63
CA ALA A 258 25.43 0.31 -17.60
C ALA A 258 26.47 1.37 -17.25
#